data_AF-A0A842RX66-F1
#
_entry.id   AF-A0A842RX66-F1
#
_cell.length_a   1.000
_cell.length_b   1.000
_cell.length_c   1.000
_cell.angle_alpha   90.00
_cell.angle_beta   90.00
_cell.angle_gamma   90.00
#
_symmetry.space_group_name_H-M   'P 1'
#
loop_
_entity.id
_entity.type
_entity.pdbx_description
1 polymer ?
#
loop_
_entity_poly.entity_id
_entity_poly.type
_entity_poly.pdbx_seq_one_letter_code
_entity_poly.pdbx_strand_id
1 'polypeptide(L)'
;MQVNATINQKRFKCGICQDSMLKKYEIGGMKFHSKHICNKCRKTFSEEDLVFVLNLFIAYGGYFNKYPREYFSIKEEIYKLGEKLKQMQKKPNYLKINIKLIHDALLHGITLEEIYSIMELMKINRLGV
;
A
#
# COMPACT_ATOMS: atom_id res chain seq x y z
N MET A 1 44.29 -12.75 -19.08
CA MET A 1 43.01 -11.99 -19.08
C MET A 1 41.88 -12.99 -18.81
N GLN A 2 41.29 -12.98 -17.62
CA GLN A 2 40.13 -13.82 -17.29
C GLN A 2 38.87 -12.96 -17.43
N VAL A 3 38.05 -13.26 -18.43
CA VAL A 3 36.76 -12.61 -18.66
C VAL A 3 35.77 -13.24 -17.69
N ASN A 4 35.53 -12.57 -16.56
CA ASN A 4 34.48 -12.97 -15.63
C ASN A 4 33.11 -12.67 -16.27
N ALA A 5 32.48 -13.71 -16.82
CA ALA A 5 31.10 -13.67 -17.27
C ALA A 5 30.22 -13.22 -16.10
N THR A 6 29.81 -11.95 -16.12
CA THR A 6 28.86 -11.42 -15.14
C THR A 6 27.51 -12.02 -15.52
N ILE A 7 27.16 -13.15 -14.91
CA ILE A 7 25.86 -13.79 -15.10
C ILE A 7 24.81 -12.75 -14.72
N ASN A 8 24.12 -12.24 -15.73
CA ASN A 8 23.09 -11.21 -15.60
C ASN A 8 21.85 -11.86 -14.97
N GLN A 9 21.89 -12.11 -13.65
CA GLN A 9 20.81 -12.78 -12.94
C GLN A 9 19.57 -11.89 -12.95
N LYS A 10 18.48 -12.38 -13.55
CA LYS A 10 17.21 -11.67 -13.64
C LYS A 10 16.71 -11.36 -12.22
N ARG A 11 16.65 -10.08 -11.87
CA ARG A 11 16.11 -9.60 -10.59
C ARG A 11 14.60 -9.51 -10.67
N PHE A 12 13.93 -10.04 -9.66
CA PHE A 12 12.48 -9.93 -9.48
C PHE A 12 12.18 -8.91 -8.39
N LYS A 13 11.00 -8.28 -8.44
CA LYS A 13 10.48 -7.48 -7.33
C LYS A 13 9.47 -8.28 -6.52
N CYS A 14 9.56 -8.23 -5.21
CA CYS A 14 8.57 -8.86 -4.33
C CYS A 14 7.19 -8.20 -4.51
N GLY A 15 6.14 -8.99 -4.70
CA GLY A 15 4.76 -8.50 -4.84
C GLY A 15 4.21 -7.75 -3.63
N ILE A 16 4.86 -7.87 -2.45
CA ILE A 16 4.47 -7.24 -1.19
C ILE A 16 5.38 -6.05 -0.87
N CYS A 17 6.68 -6.29 -0.61
CA CYS A 17 7.61 -5.23 -0.19
C CYS A 17 8.37 -4.53 -1.33
N GLN A 18 8.23 -5.00 -2.57
CA GLN A 18 8.95 -4.49 -3.76
C GLN A 18 10.48 -4.61 -3.74
N ASP A 19 11.08 -5.22 -2.71
CA ASP A 19 12.51 -5.50 -2.66
C ASP A 19 12.97 -6.32 -3.86
N SER A 20 14.18 -6.03 -4.33
CA SER A 20 14.84 -6.79 -5.39
C SER A 20 15.32 -8.14 -4.84
N MET A 21 15.00 -9.22 -5.55
CA MET A 21 15.36 -10.57 -5.15
C MET A 21 15.87 -11.41 -6.32
N LEU A 22 16.78 -12.32 -6.01
CA LEU A 22 17.37 -13.27 -6.96
C LEU A 22 16.60 -14.60 -6.99
N LYS A 23 15.83 -14.90 -5.94
CA LYS A 23 15.01 -16.11 -5.82
C LYS A 23 13.55 -15.72 -5.60
N LYS A 24 12.65 -16.35 -6.37
CA LYS A 24 11.20 -16.20 -6.23
C LYS A 24 10.60 -17.37 -5.47
N TYR A 25 9.58 -17.09 -4.68
CA TYR A 25 8.63 -18.09 -4.21
C TYR A 25 7.29 -17.83 -4.89
N GLU A 26 6.67 -18.91 -5.36
CA GLU A 26 5.32 -18.89 -5.91
C GLU A 26 4.36 -19.35 -4.81
N ILE A 27 3.24 -18.64 -4.68
CA ILE A 27 2.15 -19.04 -3.78
C ILE A 27 1.10 -19.78 -4.61
N GLY A 28 0.79 -21.00 -4.19
CA GLY A 28 -0.33 -21.77 -4.73
C GLY A 28 -1.67 -21.15 -4.30
N GLY A 29 -2.69 -21.20 -5.18
CA GLY A 29 -4.04 -20.73 -4.87
C GLY A 29 -4.39 -19.31 -5.34
N MET A 30 -3.45 -18.61 -5.98
CA MET A 30 -3.73 -17.30 -6.58
C MET A 30 -4.42 -17.45 -7.94
N LYS A 31 -5.71 -17.12 -8.02
CA LYS A 31 -6.48 -17.23 -9.27
C LYS A 31 -6.12 -16.20 -10.33
N PHE A 32 -5.50 -15.07 -9.97
CA PHE A 32 -5.39 -13.94 -10.89
C PHE A 32 -3.97 -13.56 -11.31
N HIS A 33 -2.92 -13.70 -10.51
CA HIS A 33 -1.53 -13.47 -10.98
C HIS A 33 -0.50 -14.17 -10.09
N SER A 34 0.53 -14.77 -10.70
CA SER A 34 1.69 -15.35 -10.01
C SER A 34 2.69 -14.26 -9.61
N LYS A 35 2.39 -13.48 -8.58
CA LYS A 35 3.37 -12.52 -8.02
C LYS A 35 4.41 -13.27 -7.19
N HIS A 36 5.68 -12.96 -7.42
CA HIS A 36 6.80 -13.53 -6.69
C HIS A 36 6.93 -12.88 -5.30
N ILE A 37 7.20 -13.67 -4.26
CA ILE A 37 7.36 -13.18 -2.89
C ILE A 37 8.76 -13.46 -2.36
N CYS A 38 9.33 -12.54 -1.59
CA CYS A 38 10.64 -12.71 -0.98
C CYS A 38 10.56 -13.58 0.28
N ASN A 39 11.69 -14.18 0.67
CA ASN A 39 11.75 -15.06 1.84
C ASN A 39 11.39 -14.33 3.15
N LYS A 40 11.67 -13.02 3.24
CA LYS A 40 11.32 -12.21 4.40
C LYS A 40 9.80 -12.18 4.60
N CYS A 41 9.04 -11.72 3.59
CA CYS A 41 7.59 -11.70 3.66
C CYS A 41 6.98 -13.09 3.89
N ARG A 42 7.54 -14.14 3.26
CA ARG A 42 7.08 -15.52 3.47
C ARG A 42 7.21 -15.99 4.93
N LYS A 43 8.30 -15.62 5.60
CA LYS A 43 8.51 -16.00 7.02
C LYS A 43 7.67 -15.16 7.99
N THR A 44 7.25 -13.98 7.56
CA THR A 44 6.49 -13.04 8.40
C THR A 44 4.99 -13.34 8.40
N PHE A 45 4.44 -13.84 7.29
CA PHE A 45 2.99 -14.00 7.12
C PHE A 45 2.62 -15.45 6.82
N SER A 46 1.45 -15.90 7.27
CA SER A 46 0.91 -17.19 6.86
C SER A 46 0.59 -17.20 5.37
N GLU A 47 0.48 -18.38 4.73
CA GLU A 47 0.06 -18.44 3.32
C GLU A 47 -1.32 -17.82 3.10
N GLU A 48 -2.24 -18.01 4.04
CA GLU A 48 -3.58 -17.42 4.02
C GLU A 48 -3.52 -15.89 4.04
N ASP A 49 -2.69 -15.32 4.92
CA ASP A 49 -2.46 -13.87 4.99
C ASP A 49 -1.82 -13.34 3.71
N LEU A 50 -0.85 -14.06 3.14
CA LEU A 50 -0.19 -13.66 1.90
C LEU A 50 -1.18 -13.65 0.73
N VAL A 51 -2.04 -14.68 0.62
CA VAL A 51 -3.11 -14.73 -0.38
C VAL A 51 -4.10 -13.59 -0.16
N PHE A 52 -4.54 -13.35 1.07
CA PHE A 52 -5.47 -12.29 1.41
C PHE A 52 -4.90 -10.90 1.07
N VAL A 53 -3.70 -10.60 1.55
CA VAL A 53 -2.99 -9.34 1.31
C VAL A 53 -2.77 -9.11 -0.18
N LEU A 54 -2.34 -10.12 -0.93
CA LEU A 54 -2.13 -9.99 -2.38
C LEU A 54 -3.43 -9.87 -3.18
N ASN A 55 -4.50 -10.54 -2.74
CA ASN A 55 -5.83 -10.33 -3.31
C ASN A 55 -6.35 -8.92 -3.02
N LEU A 56 -6.11 -8.37 -1.83
CA LEU A 56 -6.40 -6.96 -1.54
C LEU A 56 -5.56 -6.03 -2.44
N PHE A 57 -4.25 -6.28 -2.56
CA PHE A 57 -3.38 -5.51 -3.46
C PHE A 57 -3.89 -5.48 -4.91
N ILE A 58 -4.36 -6.61 -5.42
CA ILE A 58 -4.90 -6.75 -6.78
C ILE A 58 -6.30 -6.11 -6.88
N ALA A 59 -7.20 -6.40 -5.94
CA ALA A 59 -8.57 -5.90 -5.93
C ALA A 59 -8.64 -4.37 -5.80
N TYR A 60 -7.69 -3.78 -5.08
CA TYR A 60 -7.57 -2.33 -4.92
C TYR A 60 -6.55 -1.69 -5.88
N GLY A 61 -5.96 -2.45 -6.82
CA GLY A 61 -5.19 -1.90 -7.95
C GLY A 61 -3.86 -1.19 -7.61
N GLY A 62 -3.23 -1.51 -6.46
CA GLY A 62 -2.10 -0.71 -5.94
C GLY A 62 -0.86 -1.51 -5.58
N TYR A 63 0.30 -0.83 -5.64
CA TYR A 63 1.57 -1.24 -5.05
C TYR A 63 1.82 -0.33 -3.84
N PHE A 64 2.09 -0.87 -2.65
CA PHE A 64 2.46 -0.02 -1.51
C PHE A 64 3.79 0.68 -1.79
N ASN A 65 3.91 1.94 -1.33
CA ASN A 65 5.09 2.77 -1.53
C ASN A 65 5.50 2.93 -3.01
N LYS A 66 4.52 2.93 -3.91
CA LYS A 66 4.72 3.21 -5.34
C LYS A 66 5.23 4.64 -5.55
N TYR A 67 4.77 5.57 -4.72
CA TYR A 67 5.09 6.99 -4.83
C TYR A 67 5.85 7.48 -3.59
N PRO A 68 6.81 8.41 -3.74
CA PRO A 68 7.51 9.02 -2.62
C PRO A 68 6.56 9.63 -1.58
N ARG A 69 6.83 9.38 -0.30
CA ARG A 69 6.00 9.85 0.83
C ARG A 69 5.78 11.36 0.85
N GLU A 70 6.77 12.13 0.39
CA GLU A 70 6.73 13.59 0.30
C GLU A 70 5.64 14.15 -0.63
N TYR A 71 5.08 13.34 -1.53
CA TYR A 71 3.99 13.75 -2.41
C TYR A 71 2.60 13.53 -1.83
N PHE A 72 2.49 13.05 -0.58
CA PHE A 72 1.20 12.80 0.05
C PHE A 72 1.16 13.18 1.54
N SER A 73 0.15 13.98 1.88
CA SER A 73 -0.16 14.38 3.24
C SER A 73 -1.61 14.05 3.56
N ILE A 74 -1.83 13.13 4.50
CA ILE A 74 -3.17 12.73 4.97
C ILE A 74 -3.95 13.96 5.45
N LYS A 75 -3.28 14.87 6.17
CA LYS A 75 -3.88 16.10 6.69
C LYS A 75 -4.40 16.98 5.56
N GLU A 76 -3.60 17.19 4.52
CA GLU A 76 -4.00 18.00 3.36
C GLU A 76 -5.12 17.34 2.56
N GLU A 77 -5.07 16.02 2.36
CA GLU A 77 -6.13 15.31 1.64
C GLU A 77 -7.44 15.29 2.41
N ILE A 78 -7.41 15.17 3.75
CA ILE A 78 -8.62 15.32 4.58
C ILE A 78 -9.16 16.76 4.48
N TYR A 79 -8.30 17.78 4.46
CA TYR A 79 -8.73 19.18 4.30
C TYR A 79 -9.39 19.41 2.93
N LYS A 80 -8.72 19.00 1.85
CA LYS A 80 -9.25 19.05 0.47
C LYS A 80 -10.57 18.32 0.35
N LEU A 81 -10.69 17.15 1.00
CA LEU A 81 -11.92 16.39 1.06
C LEU A 81 -13.02 17.17 1.80
N GLY A 82 -12.71 17.78 2.93
CA GLY A 82 -13.64 18.64 3.68
C GLY A 82 -14.22 19.76 2.82
N GLU A 83 -13.37 20.47 2.07
CA GLU A 83 -13.82 21.52 1.13
C GLU A 83 -14.70 20.98 0.01
N LYS A 84 -14.33 19.84 -0.59
CA LYS A 84 -15.16 19.17 -1.61
C LYS A 84 -16.53 18.77 -1.05
N LEU A 85 -16.57 18.22 0.16
CA LEU A 85 -17.80 17.78 0.82
C LEU A 85 -18.75 18.94 1.08
N LYS A 86 -18.25 20.12 1.47
CA LYS A 86 -19.07 21.34 1.64
C LYS A 86 -19.77 21.77 0.34
N GLN A 87 -19.16 21.50 -0.80
CA GLN A 87 -19.69 21.86 -2.12
C GLN A 87 -20.64 20.81 -2.69
N MET A 88 -20.75 19.62 -2.07
CA MET A 88 -21.61 18.56 -2.56
C MET A 88 -23.07 18.83 -2.22
N GLN A 89 -23.92 18.90 -3.25
CA GLN A 89 -25.37 18.99 -3.11
C GLN A 89 -26.03 17.65 -2.73
N LYS A 90 -25.32 16.52 -2.93
CA LYS A 90 -25.80 15.17 -2.63
C LYS A 90 -25.05 14.56 -1.46
N LYS A 91 -25.75 13.72 -0.69
CA LYS A 91 -25.17 12.96 0.42
C LYS A 91 -23.96 12.15 -0.08
N PRO A 92 -22.77 12.33 0.53
CA PRO A 92 -21.56 11.61 0.12
C PRO A 92 -21.65 10.11 0.42
N ASN A 93 -21.03 9.30 -0.44
CA ASN A 93 -20.75 7.90 -0.12
C ASN A 93 -19.44 7.81 0.69
N TYR A 94 -19.57 7.88 2.01
CA TYR A 94 -18.42 7.89 2.92
C TYR A 94 -17.58 6.62 2.85
N LEU A 95 -18.18 5.46 2.57
CA LEU A 95 -17.42 4.21 2.43
C LEU A 95 -16.44 4.28 1.25
N LYS A 96 -16.91 4.73 0.09
CA LYS A 96 -16.08 4.90 -1.10
C LYS A 96 -14.96 5.93 -0.88
N ILE A 97 -15.27 7.01 -0.18
CA ILE A 97 -14.32 8.07 0.15
C ILE A 97 -13.22 7.53 1.09
N ASN A 98 -13.59 6.79 2.14
CA ASN A 98 -12.65 6.21 3.09
C ASN A 98 -11.71 5.21 2.42
N ILE A 99 -12.25 4.31 1.58
CA ILE A 99 -11.47 3.34 0.81
C ILE A 99 -10.44 4.06 -0.06
N LYS A 100 -10.84 5.13 -0.74
CA LYS A 100 -9.92 5.90 -1.60
C LYS A 100 -8.80 6.56 -0.79
N LEU A 101 -9.15 7.22 0.32
CA LEU A 101 -8.16 7.90 1.16
C LEU A 101 -7.11 6.93 1.70
N ILE A 102 -7.55 5.76 2.19
CA ILE A 102 -6.67 4.70 2.69
C ILE A 102 -5.80 4.15 1.55
N HIS A 103 -6.38 3.91 0.38
CA HIS A 103 -5.64 3.45 -0.79
C HIS A 103 -4.53 4.43 -1.19
N ASP A 104 -4.85 5.72 -1.31
CA ASP A 104 -3.89 6.75 -1.69
C ASP A 104 -2.77 6.88 -0.64
N ALA A 105 -3.09 6.79 0.66
CA ALA A 105 -2.10 6.79 1.74
C ALA A 105 -1.14 5.59 1.67
N LEU A 106 -1.70 4.40 1.43
CA LEU A 106 -0.93 3.17 1.30
C LEU A 106 -0.03 3.16 0.06
N LEU A 107 -0.45 3.78 -1.06
CA LEU A 107 0.38 3.98 -2.25
C LEU A 107 1.64 4.82 -1.97
N HIS A 108 1.60 5.69 -0.95
CA HIS A 108 2.72 6.53 -0.52
C HIS A 108 3.46 5.95 0.70
N GLY A 109 3.18 4.70 1.05
CA GLY A 109 3.86 3.97 2.12
C GLY A 109 3.44 4.37 3.53
N ILE A 110 2.30 5.05 3.71
CA ILE A 110 1.77 5.36 5.03
C ILE A 110 0.96 4.18 5.55
N THR A 111 1.32 3.70 6.73
CA THR A 111 0.68 2.55 7.39
C THR A 111 -0.68 2.89 7.99
N LEU A 112 -1.50 1.86 8.25
CA LEU A 112 -2.79 2.05 8.94
C LEU A 112 -2.61 2.60 10.37
N GLU A 113 -1.56 2.18 11.07
CA GLU A 113 -1.23 2.70 12.41
C GLU A 113 -0.98 4.21 12.37
N GLU A 114 -0.15 4.67 11.43
CA GLU A 114 0.10 6.10 11.22
C GLU A 114 -1.18 6.86 10.84
N ILE A 115 -2.05 6.27 10.00
CA ILE A 115 -3.36 6.85 9.67
C ILE A 115 -4.19 7.03 10.94
N TYR A 116 -4.28 6.01 11.80
CA TYR A 116 -5.06 6.10 13.04
C TYR A 116 -4.49 7.15 13.99
N SER A 117 -3.17 7.19 14.19
CA SER A 117 -2.54 8.22 15.02
C SER A 117 -2.83 9.63 14.49
N ILE A 118 -2.76 9.84 13.17
CA ILE A 118 -3.08 11.14 12.56
C ILE A 118 -4.57 11.47 12.78
N MET A 119 -5.47 10.52 12.61
CA MET A 119 -6.90 10.72 12.83
C MET A 119 -7.23 11.04 14.29
N GLU A 120 -6.56 10.40 15.25
CA GLU A 120 -6.69 10.70 16.68
C GLU A 120 -6.21 12.11 17.01
N LEU A 121 -5.02 12.50 16.51
CA LEU A 121 -4.49 13.85 16.65
C LEU A 121 -5.46 14.91 16.06
N MET A 122 -6.07 14.61 14.92
CA MET A 122 -7.06 15.51 14.30
C MET A 122 -8.37 15.61 15.10
N LYS A 123 -8.79 14.56 15.82
CA LYS A 123 -9.94 14.61 16.73
C LYS A 123 -9.62 15.45 17.97
N ILE A 124 -8.43 15.30 18.53
CA ILE A 124 -7.96 16.06 19.70
C ILE A 124 -7.92 17.56 19.36
N ASN A 125 -7.37 17.94 18.20
CA ASN A 125 -7.32 19.33 17.74
C ASN A 125 -8.70 19.93 17.38
N ARG A 126 -9.78 19.15 17.36
CA ARG A 126 -11.16 19.65 17.27
C ARG A 126 -11.83 19.86 18.63
N LEU A 127 -11.25 19.32 19.70
CA LEU A 127 -11.82 19.32 21.05
C LEU A 127 -11.00 20.16 22.05
N GLY A 128 -9.88 20.77 21.63
CA GLY A 128 -9.05 21.62 22.47
C GLY A 128 -8.59 22.88 21.74
N VAL A 129 -9.11 24.02 22.22
CA VAL A 129 -8.76 25.44 21.91
C VAL A 129 -9.24 25.97 20.56
#